data_AF-A0A0R1SH68-F1
#
_entry.id   AF-A0A0R1SH68-F1
#
_cell.length_a   1.000
_cell.length_b   1.000
_cell.length_c   1.000
_cell.angle_alpha   90.00
_cell.angle_beta   90.00
_cell.angle_gamma   90.00
#
_symmetry.space_group_name_H-M   'P 1'
#
loop_
_entity.id
_entity.type
_entity.pdbx_description
1 polymer ?
#
loop_
_entity_poly.entity_id
_entity_poly.type
_entity_poly.pdbx_seq_one_letter_code
_entity_poly.pdbx_strand_id
1 'polypeptide(L)'
;MLLLITILLVVIIGVSFYKKHQQIGIIATFALLLVQGGLLLDSQSHFGTTTDKHTQISQIKPIASIHANHIMIIKTIKQGKTHYKAFATKKPGSSKLSLILNKDKKVVIQKSADNPSQLLTTNTQYHYDNSLVKFLFTGVTSQGQLKRQVVTYQLNQDWAVLSKQQLKSAATKLKSKSFQARMQAQVKTKLTAKIKQDPKLLKQPKQLKRLQNELVKKAVGHELKQFESV
;
A
#
# COMPACT_ATOMS: atom_id res chain seq x y z
N MET A 1 -24.39 -23.41 -6.01
CA MET A 1 -25.56 -24.29 -6.16
C MET A 1 -26.30 -24.04 -7.47
N LEU A 2 -26.34 -22.80 -7.96
CA LEU A 2 -26.91 -22.46 -9.27
C LEU A 2 -26.34 -23.30 -10.42
N LEU A 3 -25.03 -23.60 -10.43
CA LEU A 3 -24.47 -24.50 -11.45
C LEU A 3 -25.10 -25.90 -11.46
N LEU A 4 -25.39 -26.47 -10.28
CA LEU A 4 -26.06 -27.76 -10.18
C LEU A 4 -27.51 -27.67 -10.62
N ILE A 5 -28.19 -26.57 -10.29
CA ILE A 5 -29.55 -26.27 -10.77
C ILE A 5 -29.57 -26.15 -12.30
N THR A 6 -28.57 -25.50 -12.91
CA THR A 6 -28.42 -25.41 -14.37
C THR A 6 -28.32 -26.79 -15.00
N ILE A 7 -27.46 -27.67 -14.47
CA ILE A 7 -27.31 -29.04 -14.99
C ILE A 7 -28.63 -29.80 -14.88
N LEU A 8 -29.31 -29.73 -13.74
CA LEU A 8 -30.59 -30.40 -13.52
C LEU A 8 -31.67 -29.89 -14.50
N LEU A 9 -31.77 -28.57 -14.71
CA LEU A 9 -32.72 -27.97 -15.64
C LEU A 9 -32.48 -28.43 -17.09
N VAL A 10 -31.22 -28.55 -17.53
CA VAL A 10 -30.89 -29.07 -18.85
C VAL A 10 -31.36 -30.52 -19.02
N VAL A 11 -31.19 -31.37 -18.00
CA VAL A 11 -31.70 -32.76 -18.02
C VAL A 11 -33.23 -32.79 -18.08
N ILE A 12 -33.91 -31.97 -17.28
CA ILE A 12 -35.38 -31.87 -17.28
C ILE A 12 -35.89 -31.44 -18.64
N ILE A 13 -35.27 -30.44 -19.26
CA ILE A 13 -35.61 -29.98 -20.62
C ILE A 13 -35.50 -31.15 -21.61
N GLY A 14 -34.37 -31.85 -21.63
CA GLY A 14 -34.15 -32.99 -22.54
C GLY A 14 -35.18 -34.11 -22.38
N VAL A 15 -35.45 -34.51 -21.13
CA VAL A 15 -36.44 -35.56 -20.82
C VAL A 15 -37.87 -35.10 -21.15
N SER A 16 -38.20 -33.85 -20.87
CA SER A 16 -39.55 -33.31 -21.09
C SER A 16 -39.90 -33.22 -22.57
N PHE A 17 -38.94 -32.80 -23.41
CA PHE A 17 -39.11 -32.81 -24.86
C PHE A 17 -39.17 -34.23 -25.42
N TYR A 18 -38.36 -35.16 -24.89
CA TYR A 18 -38.42 -36.58 -25.28
C TYR A 18 -39.79 -37.22 -24.97
N LYS A 19 -40.35 -36.97 -23.79
CA LYS A 19 -41.67 -37.48 -23.37
C LYS A 19 -42.87 -36.66 -23.87
N LYS A 20 -42.65 -35.68 -24.76
CA LYS A 20 -43.69 -34.77 -25.30
C LYS A 20 -44.43 -33.91 -24.26
N HIS A 21 -43.90 -33.75 -23.06
CA HIS A 21 -44.42 -32.82 -22.06
C HIS A 21 -43.95 -31.39 -22.35
N GLN A 22 -44.47 -30.79 -23.42
CA GLN A 22 -43.97 -29.51 -23.94
C GLN A 22 -44.10 -28.35 -22.94
N GLN A 23 -45.17 -28.33 -22.13
CA GLN A 23 -45.37 -27.27 -21.12
C GLN A 23 -44.26 -27.25 -20.06
N ILE A 24 -43.89 -28.43 -19.54
CA ILE A 24 -42.81 -28.55 -18.55
C ILE A 24 -41.46 -28.16 -19.16
N GLY A 25 -41.22 -28.55 -20.43
CA GLY A 25 -40.00 -28.18 -21.16
C GLY A 25 -39.87 -26.66 -21.38
N ILE A 26 -40.98 -26.00 -21.73
CA ILE A 26 -41.02 -24.53 -21.90
C ILE A 26 -40.77 -23.82 -20.56
N ILE A 27 -41.45 -24.24 -19.49
CA ILE A 27 -41.27 -23.65 -18.15
C ILE A 27 -39.82 -23.82 -17.68
N ALA A 28 -39.25 -25.02 -17.83
CA ALA A 28 -37.86 -25.30 -17.46
C ALA A 28 -36.86 -24.46 -18.29
N THR A 29 -37.17 -24.20 -19.56
CA THR A 29 -36.36 -23.33 -20.43
C THR A 29 -36.38 -21.89 -19.95
N PHE A 30 -37.55 -21.34 -19.62
CA PHE A 30 -37.65 -20.00 -19.02
C PHE A 30 -36.92 -19.91 -17.69
N ALA A 31 -37.05 -20.92 -16.82
CA ALA A 31 -36.31 -20.99 -15.57
C ALA A 31 -34.79 -21.02 -15.79
N LEU A 32 -34.31 -21.75 -16.80
CA LEU A 32 -32.90 -21.78 -17.17
C LEU A 32 -32.38 -20.42 -17.62
N LEU A 33 -33.15 -19.68 -18.43
CA LEU A 33 -32.79 -18.32 -18.85
C LEU A 33 -32.67 -17.36 -17.65
N LEU A 34 -33.57 -17.46 -16.67
CA LEU A 34 -33.49 -16.67 -15.45
C LEU A 34 -32.23 -17.00 -14.62
N VAL A 35 -31.88 -18.28 -14.49
CA VAL A 35 -30.66 -18.72 -13.81
C VAL A 35 -29.40 -18.19 -14.52
N GLN A 36 -29.36 -18.25 -15.85
CA GLN A 36 -28.24 -17.69 -16.63
C GLN A 36 -28.15 -16.17 -16.48
N GLY A 37 -29.29 -15.46 -16.49
CA GLY A 37 -29.34 -14.02 -16.21
C GLY A 37 -28.78 -13.68 -14.83
N GLY A 38 -29.16 -14.45 -13.80
CA GLY A 38 -28.62 -14.29 -12.45
C GLY A 38 -27.10 -14.52 -12.36
N LEU A 39 -26.58 -15.53 -13.07
CA LEU A 39 -25.13 -15.78 -13.13
C LEU A 39 -24.36 -14.66 -13.85
N LEU A 40 -24.92 -14.11 -14.93
CA LEU A 40 -24.32 -12.97 -15.63
C LEU A 40 -24.31 -11.71 -14.76
N LEU A 41 -25.37 -11.47 -14.00
CA LEU A 41 -25.46 -10.34 -13.07
C LEU A 41 -24.46 -10.45 -11.92
N ASP A 42 -24.25 -11.64 -11.36
CA ASP A 42 -23.18 -11.84 -10.35
C ASP A 42 -21.79 -11.65 -10.97
N SER A 43 -21.54 -12.27 -12.14
CA SER A 43 -20.23 -12.22 -12.79
C SER A 43 -19.81 -10.80 -13.24
N GLN A 44 -20.75 -10.01 -13.76
CA GLN A 44 -20.45 -8.66 -14.27
C GLN A 44 -20.69 -7.55 -13.25
N SER A 45 -21.72 -7.68 -12.40
CA SER A 45 -22.18 -6.62 -11.49
C SER A 45 -22.03 -6.96 -10.01
N HIS A 46 -21.49 -8.14 -9.66
CA HIS A 46 -21.33 -8.62 -8.28
C HIS A 46 -22.65 -8.51 -7.48
N PHE A 47 -23.74 -8.98 -8.09
CA PHE A 47 -25.09 -8.89 -7.53
C PHE A 47 -25.21 -9.49 -6.12
N GLY A 48 -25.90 -8.79 -5.22
CA GLY A 48 -26.10 -9.23 -3.83
C GLY A 48 -24.83 -9.25 -3.00
N THR A 49 -23.80 -8.48 -3.40
CA THR A 49 -22.59 -8.27 -2.61
C THR A 49 -22.44 -6.82 -2.15
N THR A 50 -21.93 -6.67 -0.94
CA THR A 50 -21.39 -5.43 -0.38
C THR A 50 -19.86 -5.49 -0.35
N THR A 51 -19.23 -4.35 -0.07
CA THR A 51 -17.77 -4.26 -0.04
C THR A 51 -17.26 -3.99 1.36
N ASP A 52 -16.38 -4.86 1.84
CA ASP A 52 -15.70 -4.71 3.12
C ASP A 52 -14.23 -4.38 2.95
N LYS A 53 -13.67 -3.69 3.93
CA LYS A 53 -12.25 -3.32 3.96
C LYS A 53 -11.52 -4.16 4.99
N HIS A 54 -10.51 -4.88 4.54
CA HIS A 54 -9.56 -5.56 5.40
C HIS A 54 -8.20 -4.88 5.31
N THR A 55 -7.65 -4.46 6.46
CA THR A 55 -6.34 -3.79 6.52
C THR A 55 -5.33 -4.66 7.21
N GLN A 56 -4.24 -4.98 6.50
CA GLN A 56 -3.07 -5.64 7.05
C GLN A 56 -1.97 -4.63 7.34
N ILE A 57 -1.40 -4.70 8.53
CA ILE A 57 -0.30 -3.85 8.96
C ILE A 57 0.99 -4.66 8.90
N SER A 58 2.02 -4.10 8.30
CA SER A 58 3.35 -4.71 8.21
C SER A 58 4.43 -3.71 8.56
N GLN A 59 5.37 -4.11 9.39
CA GLN A 59 6.54 -3.28 9.72
C GLN A 59 7.48 -3.18 8.51
N ILE A 60 8.14 -2.04 8.35
CA ILE A 60 9.12 -1.80 7.28
C ILE A 60 10.45 -1.34 7.85
N LYS A 61 11.53 -1.59 7.10
CA LYS A 61 12.86 -1.03 7.38
C LYS A 61 13.33 -0.15 6.23
N PRO A 62 14.12 0.89 6.51
CA PRO A 62 14.70 1.73 5.47
C PRO A 62 15.68 0.94 4.61
N ILE A 63 15.84 1.33 3.36
CA ILE A 63 16.89 0.76 2.50
C ILE A 63 18.27 1.17 2.99
N ALA A 64 18.39 2.44 3.37
CA ALA A 64 19.60 3.03 3.92
C ALA A 64 19.22 4.08 4.98
N SER A 65 20.17 4.42 5.84
CA SER A 65 20.02 5.50 6.82
C SER A 65 21.23 6.43 6.76
N ILE A 66 21.01 7.75 6.81
CA ILE A 66 22.06 8.76 6.85
C ILE A 66 21.82 9.66 8.07
N HIS A 67 22.74 9.64 9.04
CA HIS A 67 22.62 10.40 10.29
C HIS A 67 21.25 10.22 10.98
N ALA A 68 20.79 8.96 11.12
CA ALA A 68 19.49 8.59 11.67
C ALA A 68 18.26 9.10 10.90
N ASN A 69 18.42 9.61 9.67
CA ASN A 69 17.33 9.80 8.72
C ASN A 69 17.19 8.55 7.86
N HIS A 70 15.97 8.07 7.72
CA HIS A 70 15.61 6.83 7.04
C HIS A 70 15.36 7.09 5.56
N ILE A 71 15.73 6.15 4.68
CA ILE A 71 15.54 6.33 3.24
C ILE A 71 14.70 5.20 2.64
N MET A 72 13.66 5.62 1.94
CA MET A 72 12.88 4.82 1.01
C MET A 72 13.29 5.18 -0.42
N ILE A 73 13.42 4.16 -1.29
CA ILE A 73 13.75 4.41 -2.70
C ILE A 73 12.51 4.33 -3.58
N ILE A 74 12.32 5.30 -4.47
CA ILE A 74 11.33 5.25 -5.54
C ILE A 74 12.00 5.14 -6.90
N LYS A 75 11.35 4.44 -7.85
CA LYS A 75 11.80 4.37 -9.23
C LYS A 75 10.61 4.45 -10.17
N THR A 76 10.65 5.38 -11.12
CA THR A 76 9.69 5.40 -12.23
C THR A 76 10.10 4.35 -13.26
N ILE A 77 9.14 3.53 -13.69
CA ILE A 77 9.28 2.46 -14.66
C ILE A 77 8.33 2.77 -15.82
N LYS A 78 8.85 2.85 -17.04
CA LYS A 78 8.06 3.03 -18.25
C LYS A 78 7.70 1.66 -18.82
N GLN A 79 6.42 1.44 -19.10
CA GLN A 79 5.93 0.25 -19.79
C GLN A 79 4.98 0.72 -20.90
N GLY A 80 5.47 0.72 -22.14
CA GLY A 80 4.76 1.32 -23.28
C GLY A 80 4.60 2.84 -23.10
N LYS A 81 3.36 3.33 -23.20
CA LYS A 81 2.99 4.74 -22.99
C LYS A 81 2.75 5.09 -21.50
N THR A 82 2.67 4.09 -20.63
CA THR A 82 2.31 4.28 -19.21
C THR A 82 3.54 4.31 -18.31
N HIS A 83 3.49 5.13 -17.26
CA HIS A 83 4.53 5.23 -16.26
C HIS A 83 4.03 4.71 -14.91
N TYR A 84 4.76 3.77 -14.33
CA TYR A 84 4.52 3.22 -13.01
C TYR A 84 5.61 3.67 -12.03
N LYS A 85 5.30 3.74 -10.74
CA LYS A 85 6.25 3.98 -9.66
C LYS A 85 6.42 2.69 -8.86
N ALA A 86 7.67 2.27 -8.72
CA ALA A 86 8.09 1.21 -7.82
C ALA A 86 8.62 1.82 -6.51
N PHE A 87 8.17 1.28 -5.40
CA PHE A 87 8.42 1.74 -4.04
C PHE A 87 9.21 0.65 -3.31
N ALA A 88 10.40 0.99 -2.81
CA ALA A 88 11.31 0.03 -2.26
C ALA A 88 11.65 0.35 -0.80
N THR A 89 11.49 -0.67 0.05
CA THR A 89 11.86 -0.70 1.47
C THR A 89 12.55 -2.03 1.78
N LYS A 90 12.95 -2.31 3.02
CA LYS A 90 13.43 -3.62 3.48
C LYS A 90 12.40 -4.27 4.39
N LYS A 91 12.39 -5.60 4.42
CA LYS A 91 11.60 -6.35 5.42
C LYS A 91 12.34 -6.36 6.77
N PRO A 92 11.64 -6.25 7.91
CA PRO A 92 12.23 -6.46 9.22
C PRO A 92 12.93 -7.82 9.29
N GLY A 93 14.10 -7.86 9.92
CA GLY A 93 14.89 -9.10 10.07
C GLY A 93 15.52 -9.63 8.77
N SER A 94 15.41 -8.92 7.65
CA SER A 94 15.98 -9.37 6.37
C SER A 94 16.69 -8.24 5.61
N SER A 95 17.74 -8.60 4.88
CA SER A 95 18.37 -7.71 3.90
C SER A 95 17.57 -7.62 2.59
N LYS A 96 16.56 -8.49 2.39
CA LYS A 96 15.74 -8.54 1.18
C LYS A 96 14.91 -7.27 1.02
N LEU A 97 14.87 -6.75 -0.21
CA LEU A 97 14.04 -5.63 -0.58
C LEU A 97 12.57 -6.05 -0.66
N SER A 98 11.70 -5.20 -0.11
CA SER A 98 10.25 -5.22 -0.33
C SER A 98 9.95 -4.18 -1.41
N LEU A 99 9.51 -4.65 -2.58
CA LEU A 99 9.22 -3.84 -3.75
C LEU A 99 7.72 -3.86 -4.03
N ILE A 100 7.11 -2.67 -4.10
CA ILE A 100 5.68 -2.50 -4.41
C ILE A 100 5.55 -1.65 -5.66
N LEU A 101 4.87 -2.18 -6.68
CA LEU A 101 4.55 -1.48 -7.91
C LEU A 101 3.10 -0.99 -7.87
N ASN A 102 2.85 0.27 -8.27
CA ASN A 102 1.51 0.88 -8.32
C ASN A 102 0.71 0.54 -9.59
N LYS A 103 0.99 -0.60 -10.25
CA LYS A 103 0.36 -0.97 -11.52
C LYS A 103 -1.13 -1.28 -11.34
N ASP A 104 -1.44 -2.24 -10.49
CA ASP A 104 -2.81 -2.73 -10.26
C ASP A 104 -3.39 -2.24 -8.90
N LYS A 105 -2.69 -1.31 -8.25
CA LYS A 105 -3.02 -0.84 -6.90
C LYS A 105 -2.57 0.60 -6.70
N LYS A 106 -3.32 1.34 -5.88
CA LYS A 106 -2.92 2.69 -5.47
C LYS A 106 -1.87 2.59 -4.39
N VAL A 107 -0.78 3.35 -4.53
CA VAL A 107 0.22 3.51 -3.47
C VAL A 107 0.17 4.95 -2.97
N VAL A 108 0.06 5.12 -1.66
CA VAL A 108 0.01 6.41 -0.96
C VAL A 108 1.16 6.47 0.03
N ILE A 109 1.78 7.65 0.15
CA ILE A 109 2.76 7.92 1.19
C ILE A 109 2.16 8.97 2.10
N GLN A 110 2.09 8.67 3.40
CA GLN A 110 1.64 9.58 4.45
C GLN A 110 2.82 9.84 5.39
N LYS A 111 3.19 11.10 5.55
CA LYS A 111 4.26 11.51 6.47
C LYS A 111 3.67 12.27 7.65
N SER A 112 3.92 11.81 8.86
CA SER A 112 3.55 12.50 10.11
C SER A 112 4.59 12.21 11.19
N ALA A 113 4.69 13.06 12.21
CA ALA A 113 5.61 12.84 13.33
C ALA A 113 5.17 11.62 14.17
N ASP A 114 3.87 11.37 14.24
CA ASP A 114 3.26 10.31 15.04
C ASP A 114 3.17 8.96 14.30
N ASN A 115 3.58 8.93 13.03
CA ASN A 115 3.50 7.70 12.24
C ASN A 115 4.55 6.68 12.71
N PRO A 116 4.17 5.40 12.91
CA PRO A 116 5.06 4.36 13.42
C PRO A 116 5.98 3.74 12.36
N SER A 117 6.09 4.33 11.16
CA SER A 117 6.92 3.81 10.06
C SER A 117 6.55 2.39 9.63
N GLN A 118 5.33 2.23 9.12
CA GLN A 118 4.74 0.95 8.74
C GLN A 118 4.05 0.99 7.37
N LEU A 119 3.72 -0.18 6.86
CA LEU A 119 2.99 -0.39 5.62
C LEU A 119 1.58 -0.91 5.93
N LEU A 120 0.56 -0.19 5.48
CA LEU A 120 -0.83 -0.62 5.53
C LEU A 120 -1.23 -1.12 4.14
N THR A 121 -1.74 -2.34 4.07
CA THR A 121 -2.36 -2.88 2.86
C THR A 121 -3.85 -3.03 3.12
N THR A 122 -4.64 -2.12 2.56
CA THR A 122 -6.09 -2.15 2.65
C THR A 122 -6.66 -2.76 1.38
N ASN A 123 -7.29 -3.92 1.52
CA ASN A 123 -8.02 -4.61 0.47
C ASN A 123 -9.51 -4.33 0.65
N THR A 124 -10.16 -3.83 -0.40
CA THR A 124 -11.62 -3.80 -0.51
C THR A 124 -12.04 -5.06 -1.25
N GLN A 125 -12.83 -5.90 -0.61
CA GLN A 125 -13.28 -7.19 -1.13
C GLN A 125 -14.80 -7.25 -1.18
N TYR A 126 -15.34 -8.06 -2.10
CA TYR A 126 -16.78 -8.33 -2.18
C TYR A 126 -17.21 -9.40 -1.19
N HIS A 127 -18.33 -9.19 -0.53
CA HIS A 127 -18.94 -10.12 0.42
C HIS A 127 -20.44 -10.21 0.13
N TYR A 128 -20.99 -11.43 0.08
CA TYR A 128 -22.43 -11.58 -0.08
C TYR A 128 -23.19 -11.10 1.14
N ASP A 129 -24.29 -10.39 0.91
CA ASP A 129 -25.10 -9.75 1.97
C ASP A 129 -25.82 -10.77 2.85
N ASN A 130 -26.10 -11.96 2.31
CA ASN A 130 -26.76 -13.02 3.06
C ASN A 130 -26.29 -14.42 2.64
N SER A 131 -26.50 -15.37 3.54
CA SER A 131 -26.10 -16.77 3.37
C SER A 131 -26.82 -17.48 2.22
N LEU A 132 -28.05 -17.08 1.88
CA LEU A 132 -28.83 -17.69 0.80
C LEU A 132 -28.23 -17.37 -0.57
N VAL A 133 -27.92 -16.09 -0.83
CA VAL A 133 -27.26 -15.63 -2.06
C VAL A 133 -25.88 -16.29 -2.18
N LYS A 134 -25.11 -16.32 -1.08
CA LYS A 134 -23.82 -17.04 -1.03
C LYS A 134 -23.96 -18.52 -1.38
N PHE A 135 -24.98 -19.20 -0.87
CA PHE A 135 -25.26 -20.60 -1.19
C PHE A 135 -25.65 -20.79 -2.66
N LEU A 136 -26.53 -19.94 -3.20
CA LEU A 136 -26.91 -19.94 -4.60
C LEU A 136 -25.67 -19.83 -5.51
N PHE A 137 -24.79 -18.87 -5.27
CA PHE A 137 -23.57 -18.64 -6.06
C PHE A 137 -22.37 -19.51 -5.64
N THR A 138 -22.57 -20.52 -4.79
CA THR A 138 -21.50 -21.48 -4.45
C THR A 138 -20.99 -22.17 -5.73
N GLY A 139 -19.68 -22.10 -5.97
CA GLY A 139 -19.01 -22.61 -7.18
C GLY A 139 -18.67 -21.55 -8.24
N VAL A 140 -19.30 -20.38 -8.21
CA VAL A 140 -19.01 -19.23 -9.10
C VAL A 140 -18.92 -17.95 -8.27
N THR A 141 -18.28 -18.05 -7.10
CA THR A 141 -18.46 -17.08 -6.02
C THR A 141 -17.62 -15.81 -6.22
N SER A 142 -18.25 -14.65 -6.09
CA SER A 142 -17.57 -13.34 -5.95
C SER A 142 -17.05 -13.10 -4.52
N GLN A 143 -17.25 -14.05 -3.60
CA GLN A 143 -16.87 -13.92 -2.19
C GLN A 143 -15.36 -13.74 -2.03
N GLY A 144 -14.94 -12.68 -1.34
CA GLY A 144 -13.54 -12.36 -1.09
C GLY A 144 -12.80 -11.83 -2.32
N GLN A 145 -13.47 -11.66 -3.47
CA GLN A 145 -12.84 -11.13 -4.67
C GLN A 145 -12.37 -9.70 -4.43
N LEU A 146 -11.12 -9.43 -4.80
CA LEU A 146 -10.49 -8.13 -4.60
C LEU A 146 -11.05 -7.11 -5.59
N LYS A 147 -11.79 -6.12 -5.07
CA LYS A 147 -12.26 -4.96 -5.84
C LYS A 147 -11.17 -3.92 -6.01
N ARG A 148 -10.43 -3.65 -4.92
CA ARG A 148 -9.43 -2.57 -4.88
C ARG A 148 -8.39 -2.85 -3.81
N GLN A 149 -7.14 -2.56 -4.12
CA GLN A 149 -6.06 -2.52 -3.14
C GLN A 149 -5.45 -1.12 -3.04
N VAL A 150 -5.30 -0.63 -1.81
CA VAL A 150 -4.57 0.58 -1.48
C VAL A 150 -3.45 0.22 -0.52
N VAL A 151 -2.23 0.56 -0.91
CA VAL A 151 -1.05 0.40 -0.07
C VAL A 151 -0.63 1.77 0.44
N THR A 152 -0.60 1.95 1.76
CA THR A 152 -0.23 3.20 2.40
C THR A 152 1.06 3.02 3.20
N TYR A 153 2.11 3.71 2.78
CA TYR A 153 3.32 3.87 3.58
C TYR A 153 3.08 4.98 4.61
N GLN A 154 2.88 4.61 5.87
CA GLN A 154 2.85 5.56 6.98
C GLN A 154 4.28 5.76 7.48
N LEU A 155 4.91 6.85 7.09
CA LEU A 155 6.31 7.14 7.40
C LEU A 155 6.41 8.24 8.46
N ASN A 156 7.37 8.12 9.36
CA ASN A 156 7.74 9.22 10.25
C ASN A 156 8.39 10.38 9.44
N GLN A 157 8.44 11.59 10.01
CA GLN A 157 9.10 12.76 9.42
C GLN A 157 10.60 12.60 9.16
N ASP A 158 11.26 11.63 9.80
CA ASP A 158 12.67 11.32 9.56
C ASP A 158 12.91 10.43 8.33
N TRP A 159 11.85 10.08 7.61
CA TRP A 159 11.94 9.37 6.34
C TRP A 159 12.05 10.31 5.14
N ALA A 160 13.09 10.06 4.35
CA ALA A 160 13.29 10.60 3.04
C ALA A 160 12.83 9.62 1.95
N VAL A 161 12.09 10.09 0.93
CA VAL A 161 11.60 9.30 -0.20
C VAL A 161 12.28 9.81 -1.46
N LEU A 162 13.28 9.08 -1.93
CA LEU A 162 14.21 9.55 -2.96
C LEU A 162 14.34 8.53 -4.08
N SER A 163 14.53 8.98 -5.31
CA SER A 163 15.05 8.12 -6.37
C SER A 163 16.52 7.79 -6.14
N LYS A 164 17.04 6.75 -6.82
CA LYS A 164 18.47 6.43 -6.76
C LYS A 164 19.37 7.60 -7.16
N GLN A 165 18.97 8.37 -8.16
CA GLN A 165 19.71 9.54 -8.63
C GLN A 165 19.68 10.66 -7.58
N GLN A 166 18.48 10.98 -7.05
CA GLN A 166 18.33 11.97 -5.97
C GLN A 166 19.14 11.58 -4.74
N LEU A 167 19.13 10.31 -4.34
CA LEU A 167 19.94 9.82 -3.22
C LEU A 167 21.44 9.97 -3.48
N LYS A 168 21.92 9.68 -4.70
CA LYS A 168 23.32 9.88 -5.08
C LYS A 168 23.70 11.37 -5.01
N SER A 169 22.88 12.25 -5.57
CA SER A 169 23.09 13.70 -5.53
C SER A 169 23.09 14.24 -4.10
N ALA A 170 22.14 13.82 -3.27
CA ALA A 170 22.06 14.19 -1.87
C ALA A 170 23.31 13.70 -1.11
N ALA A 171 23.73 12.45 -1.31
CA ALA A 171 24.93 11.92 -0.68
C ALA A 171 26.20 12.71 -1.07
N THR A 172 26.34 13.10 -2.34
CA THR A 172 27.45 13.96 -2.80
C THR A 172 27.39 15.33 -2.13
N LYS A 173 26.21 15.95 -2.07
CA LYS A 173 26.01 17.27 -1.45
C LYS A 173 26.33 17.25 0.04
N LEU A 174 25.85 16.24 0.77
CA LEU A 174 26.12 16.05 2.20
C LEU A 174 27.62 15.86 2.51
N LYS A 175 28.38 15.30 1.56
CA LYS A 175 29.84 15.13 1.67
C LYS A 175 30.64 16.37 1.24
N SER A 176 30.00 17.36 0.64
CA SER A 176 30.70 18.57 0.18
C SER A 176 31.21 19.40 1.37
N LYS A 177 32.42 19.95 1.25
CA LYS A 177 33.03 20.81 2.28
C LYS A 177 32.15 22.02 2.61
N SER A 178 31.49 22.60 1.61
CA SER A 178 30.59 23.74 1.79
C SER A 178 29.36 23.38 2.62
N PHE A 179 28.73 22.23 2.38
CA PHE A 179 27.62 21.76 3.21
C PHE A 179 28.08 21.47 4.64
N GLN A 180 29.19 20.75 4.81
CA GLN A 180 29.72 20.42 6.14
C GLN A 180 30.03 21.68 6.96
N ALA A 181 30.68 22.68 6.36
CA ALA A 181 30.96 23.96 7.02
C ALA A 181 29.68 24.69 7.43
N ARG A 182 28.70 24.79 6.52
CA ARG A 182 27.39 25.41 6.82
C ARG A 182 26.64 24.66 7.92
N MET A 183 26.62 23.33 7.86
CA MET A 183 25.98 22.49 8.87
C MET A 183 26.65 22.67 10.24
N GLN A 184 27.98 22.63 10.31
CA GLN A 184 28.72 22.85 11.57
C GLN A 184 28.44 24.24 12.16
N ALA A 185 28.44 25.29 11.33
CA ALA A 185 28.11 26.65 11.76
C ALA A 185 26.67 26.74 12.31
N GLN A 186 25.69 26.14 11.62
CA GLN A 186 24.30 26.09 12.07
C GLN A 186 24.12 25.31 13.38
N VAL A 187 24.76 24.14 13.49
CA VAL A 187 24.71 23.32 14.71
C VAL A 187 25.34 24.07 15.87
N LYS A 188 26.52 24.68 15.70
CA LYS A 188 27.18 25.49 16.72
C LYS A 188 26.28 26.64 17.19
N THR A 189 25.69 27.37 16.24
CA THR A 189 24.79 28.51 16.55
C THR A 189 23.58 28.06 17.38
N LYS A 190 22.89 27.00 16.94
CA LYS A 190 21.71 26.46 17.64
C LYS A 190 22.08 25.84 19.00
N LEU A 191 23.23 25.18 19.08
CA LEU A 191 23.72 24.58 20.32
C LEU A 191 24.06 25.67 21.35
N THR A 192 24.78 26.72 20.95
CA THR A 192 25.08 27.88 21.81
C THR A 192 23.81 28.57 22.29
N ALA A 193 22.82 28.77 21.40
CA ALA A 193 21.53 29.34 21.80
C ALA A 193 20.83 28.48 22.85
N LYS A 194 20.88 27.14 22.72
CA LYS A 194 20.26 26.24 23.69
C LYS A 194 21.02 26.18 25.02
N ILE A 195 22.35 26.25 24.99
CA ILE A 195 23.18 26.36 26.20
C ILE A 195 22.92 27.68 26.93
N LYS A 196 22.71 28.79 26.21
CA LYS A 196 22.34 30.08 26.84
C LYS A 196 21.00 29.99 27.58
N GLN A 197 20.04 29.23 27.03
CA GLN A 197 18.75 29.00 27.67
C GLN A 197 18.83 28.03 28.86
N ASP A 198 19.73 27.04 28.78
CA ASP A 198 19.95 26.07 29.85
C ASP A 198 21.46 25.82 30.06
N PRO A 199 22.10 26.61 30.93
CA PRO A 199 23.53 26.47 31.22
C PRO A 199 23.90 25.14 31.88
N LYS A 200 22.94 24.40 32.46
CA LYS A 200 23.19 23.10 33.10
C LYS A 200 23.59 22.04 32.09
N LEU A 201 23.24 22.21 30.81
CA LEU A 201 23.63 21.32 29.71
C LEU A 201 25.15 21.18 29.57
N LEU A 202 25.93 22.21 29.91
CA LEU A 202 27.40 22.16 29.88
C LEU A 202 27.98 21.15 30.87
N LYS A 203 27.28 20.91 31.99
CA LYS A 203 27.66 19.95 33.02
C LYS A 203 27.19 18.53 32.69
N GLN A 204 26.48 18.33 31.58
CA GLN A 204 25.86 17.06 31.20
C GLN A 204 26.34 16.61 29.80
N PRO A 205 27.56 16.07 29.69
CA PRO A 205 28.19 15.77 28.39
C PRO A 205 27.38 14.80 27.52
N LYS A 206 26.68 13.84 28.15
CA LYS A 206 25.79 12.91 27.42
C LYS A 206 24.59 13.62 26.78
N GLN A 207 23.97 14.57 27.48
CA GLN A 207 22.83 15.33 26.95
C GLN A 207 23.28 16.29 25.87
N LEU A 208 24.43 16.94 26.06
CA LEU A 208 25.00 17.84 25.06
C LEU A 208 25.30 17.10 23.74
N LYS A 209 25.89 15.91 23.81
CA LYS A 209 26.15 15.06 22.63
C LYS A 209 24.86 14.62 21.94
N ARG A 210 23.82 14.25 22.72
CA ARG A 210 22.49 13.92 22.17
C ARG A 210 21.88 15.10 21.43
N LEU A 211 21.91 16.29 22.03
CA LEU A 211 21.39 17.51 21.41
C LEU A 211 22.14 17.86 20.12
N GLN A 212 23.48 17.75 20.12
CA GLN A 212 24.28 17.94 18.92
C GLN A 212 23.89 16.95 17.81
N ASN A 213 23.76 15.67 18.13
CA ASN A 213 23.33 14.64 17.18
C ASN A 213 21.92 14.91 16.62
N GLU A 214 20.98 15.36 17.45
CA GLU A 214 19.63 15.75 17.01
C GLU A 214 19.67 16.96 16.06
N LEU A 215 20.50 17.96 16.33
CA LEU A 215 20.66 19.10 15.43
C LEU A 215 21.27 18.69 14.09
N VAL A 216 22.26 17.79 14.11
CA VAL A 216 22.83 17.19 12.88
C VAL A 216 21.77 16.38 12.13
N LYS A 217 21.02 15.51 12.83
CA LYS A 217 19.91 14.72 12.26
C LYS A 217 18.93 15.64 11.54
N LYS A 218 18.49 16.72 12.18
CA LYS A 218 17.56 17.71 11.61
C LYS A 218 18.13 18.43 10.39
N ALA A 219 19.39 18.87 10.45
CA ALA A 219 20.03 19.56 9.33
C ALA A 219 20.17 18.64 8.10
N VAL A 220 20.63 17.40 8.31
CA VAL A 220 20.72 16.39 7.25
C VAL A 220 19.33 16.02 6.72
N GLY A 221 18.35 15.84 7.60
CA GLY A 221 16.98 15.52 7.21
C GLY A 221 16.33 16.63 6.36
N HIS A 222 16.60 17.90 6.70
CA HIS A 222 16.17 19.04 5.89
C HIS A 222 16.80 19.02 4.50
N GLU A 223 18.12 18.79 4.40
CA GLU A 223 18.80 18.70 3.11
C GLU A 223 18.26 17.53 2.28
N LEU A 224 18.06 16.34 2.87
CA LEU A 224 17.48 15.19 2.17
C LEU A 224 16.10 15.49 1.59
N LYS A 225 15.26 16.23 2.33
CA LYS A 225 13.91 16.64 1.88
C LYS A 225 13.95 17.56 0.66
N GLN A 226 14.99 18.35 0.47
CA GLN A 226 15.14 19.20 -0.73
C GLN A 226 15.32 18.40 -2.02
N PHE A 227 15.77 17.14 -1.91
CA PHE A 227 15.91 16.24 -3.06
C PHE A 227 14.65 15.40 -3.32
N GLU A 228 13.61 15.50 -2.48
CA GLU A 228 12.35 14.79 -2.72
C GLU A 228 11.59 15.47 -3.86
N SER A 229 11.32 14.72 -4.92
CA SER A 229 10.29 15.12 -5.89
C SER A 229 8.93 14.75 -5.31
N VAL A 230 8.11 15.76 -4.99
CA VAL A 230 6.68 15.60 -4.67
C VAL A 230 5.95 14.90 -5.83
#